data_AF-A0A7G9YXM2-F1
#
_entry.id   AF-A0A7G9YXM2-F1
#
_cell.length_a   1.000
_cell.length_b   1.000
_cell.length_c   1.000
_cell.angle_alpha   90.00
_cell.angle_beta   90.00
_cell.angle_gamma   90.00
#
_symmetry.space_group_name_H-M   'P 1'
#
loop_
_entity.id
_entity.type
_entity.pdbx_description
1 polymer ?
#
loop_
_entity_poly.entity_id
_entity_poly.type
_entity_poly.pdbx_seq_one_letter_code
_entity_poly.pdbx_strand_id
1 'polypeptide(L)' 'MRFTRTRDKILFIDTSAFVAIANEGDIWHSDSAKFLDDIKSGKTTFRTLVTSDYIIHQLFQSQKPRTKFISGFNLRI' A
#
# COMPACT_ATOMS: atom_id res chain seq x y z
N MET A 1 36.75 -7.88 0.98
CA MET A 1 35.48 -7.13 0.91
C MET A 1 34.35 -8.03 1.40
N ARG A 2 33.66 -7.68 2.49
CA ARG A 2 32.44 -8.38 2.93
C ARG A 2 31.24 -7.71 2.27
N PHE A 3 30.62 -8.38 1.30
CA PHE A 3 29.29 -7.98 0.84
C PHE A 3 28.29 -8.39 1.92
N THR A 4 27.91 -7.44 2.78
CA THR A 4 26.73 -7.64 3.63
C THR A 4 25.52 -7.64 2.70
N ARG A 5 24.98 -8.83 2.42
CA ARG A 5 23.69 -8.99 1.74
C ARG A 5 22.62 -8.42 2.66
N THR A 6 22.34 -7.13 2.54
CA THR A 6 21.22 -6.48 3.23
C THR A 6 19.98 -7.21 2.75
N ARG A 7 19.33 -7.98 3.62
CA ARG A 7 18.03 -8.57 3.30
C ARG A 7 17.12 -7.39 2.94
N ASP A 8 16.58 -7.37 1.73
CA ASP A 8 15.64 -6.33 1.32
C ASP A 8 14.51 -6.31 2.36
N LYS A 9 14.29 -5.16 3.00
CA LYS A 9 13.26 -5.06 4.01
C LYS A 9 11.91 -5.04 3.32
N ILE A 10 11.09 -6.02 3.68
CA ILE A 10 9.72 -6.18 3.20
C ILE A 10 8.81 -5.50 4.21
N LEU A 11 7.89 -4.66 3.73
CA LEU A 11 6.83 -4.09 4.54
C LEU A 11 5.50 -4.76 4.18
N PHE A 12 4.86 -5.36 5.18
CA PHE A 12 3.51 -5.89 5.03
C PHE A 12 2.49 -4.78 5.29
N ILE A 13 1.57 -4.57 4.35
CA ILE A 13 0.55 -3.53 4.40
C ILE A 13 -0.81 -4.16 4.72
N ASP A 14 -1.45 -3.64 5.76
CA ASP A 14 -2.80 -4.01 6.17
C ASP A 14 -3.88 -3.10 5.54
N THR A 15 -5.12 -3.56 5.59
CA THR A 15 -6.35 -2.92 5.09
C THR A 15 -6.46 -1.46 5.54
N SER A 16 -6.17 -1.18 6.82
CA SER A 16 -6.28 0.16 7.42
C SER A 16 -5.38 1.20 6.75
N ALA A 17 -4.16 0.81 6.35
CA ALA A 17 -3.24 1.71 5.64
C ALA A 17 -3.77 2.08 4.25
N PHE A 18 -4.38 1.13 3.53
CA PHE A 18 -5.02 1.42 2.25
C PHE A 18 -6.23 2.35 2.41
N VAL A 19 -7.05 2.14 3.45
CA VAL A 19 -8.20 2.99 3.75
C VAL A 19 -7.76 4.42 4.08
N ALA A 20 -6.76 4.58 4.94
CA ALA A 20 -6.23 5.89 5.30
C ALA A 20 -5.67 6.65 4.08
N ILE A 21 -4.97 5.96 3.18
CA ILE A 21 -4.48 6.58 1.93
C ILE A 21 -5.64 7.00 1.01
N ALA A 22 -6.70 6.19 0.90
CA ALA A 22 -7.80 6.46 -0.03
C ALA A 22 -8.84 7.45 0.49
N ASN A 23 -8.96 7.62 1.82
CA ASN A 23 -9.96 8.48 2.44
C ASN A 23 -9.34 9.79 2.95
N GLU A 24 -9.53 10.89 2.22
CA GLU A 24 -9.02 12.23 2.59
C GLU A 24 -9.56 12.74 3.94
N GLY A 25 -10.71 12.23 4.39
CA GLY A 25 -11.30 12.57 5.69
C GLY A 25 -10.76 11.75 6.87
N ASP A 26 -9.87 10.78 6.62
CA ASP A 26 -9.26 9.98 7.67
C ASP A 26 -8.21 10.78 8.43
N ILE A 27 -8.19 10.69 9.76
CA ILE A 27 -7.22 11.40 10.60
C ILE A 27 -5.77 11.00 10.30
N TRP A 28 -5.55 9.80 9.77
CA TRP A 28 -4.25 9.26 9.39
C TRP A 28 -3.92 9.43 7.90
N HIS A 29 -4.80 10.11 7.14
CA HIS A 29 -4.62 10.30 5.70
C HIS A 29 -3.29 10.96 5.38
N SER A 30 -3.02 12.13 5.97
CA SER A 30 -1.80 12.91 5.74
C SER A 30 -0.53 12.12 6.04
N ASP A 31 -0.51 11.37 7.15
CA ASP A 31 0.65 10.57 7.56
C ASP A 31 0.85 9.39 6.62
N SER A 32 -0.22 8.71 6.23
CA SER A 32 -0.16 7.54 5.33
C SER A 32 0.22 7.94 3.91
N ALA A 33 -0.29 9.08 3.42
CA ALA A 33 0.07 9.65 2.12
C ALA A 33 1.54 10.06 2.09
N LYS A 34 2.02 10.77 3.14
CA LYS A 34 3.43 11.14 3.27
C LYS A 34 4.34 9.92 3.33
N PHE A 35 3.95 8.89 4.09
CA PHE A 35 4.71 7.66 4.18
C PHE A 35 4.80 6.93 2.83
N LEU A 36 3.72 6.91 2.06
CA LEU A 36 3.72 6.39 0.69
C LEU A 36 4.68 7.17 -0.23
N ASP A 37 4.72 8.50 -0.11
CA ASP A 37 5.63 9.34 -0.87
C ASP A 37 7.11 9.15 -0.46
N ASP A 38 7.37 8.93 0.83
CA ASP A 38 8.71 8.58 1.32
C ASP A 38 9.17 7.21 0.80
N ILE A 39 8.25 6.25 0.64
CA ILE A 39 8.54 4.96 -0.02
C ILE A 39 8.85 5.18 -1.51
N LYS A 40 7.98 5.90 -2.23
CA LYS A 40 8.17 6.18 -3.67
C LYS A 40 9.46 6.94 -3.97
N SER A 41 9.83 7.88 -3.10
CA SER A 41 11.06 8.67 -3.22
C SER A 41 12.32 7.93 -2.75
N GLY A 42 12.20 6.69 -2.28
CA GLY A 42 13.33 5.87 -1.85
C GLY A 42 13.97 6.33 -0.54
N LYS A 43 13.29 7.18 0.24
CA LYS A 43 13.76 7.63 1.56
C LYS A 43 13.60 6.56 2.64
N THR A 44 12.76 5.56 2.41
CA THR A 44 12.61 4.44 3.33
C THR A 44 13.56 3.29 2.99
N THR A 45 13.87 2.48 4.01
CA THR A 45 14.68 1.26 3.82
C THR A 45 13.91 0.07 3.26
N PHE A 46 12.59 0.22 3.04
CA PHE A 46 11.72 -0.83 2.50
C PHE A 46 11.74 -0.80 0.99
N ARG A 47 11.98 -1.96 0.37
CA ARG A 47 12.06 -2.09 -1.10
C ARG A 47 10.92 -2.90 -1.70
N THR A 48 10.20 -3.63 -0.85
CA THR A 48 9.09 -4.48 -1.27
C THR A 48 7.91 -4.22 -0.35
N LEU A 49 6.77 -3.87 -0.94
CA LEU A 49 5.49 -3.80 -0.27
C LEU A 49 4.73 -5.08 -0.59
N VAL A 50 4.23 -5.75 0.45
CA VAL A 50 3.43 -6.96 0.30
C VAL A 50 2.12 -6.79 1.06
N THR A 51 1.07 -7.44 0.57
CA THR A 51 -0.20 -7.59 1.29
C THR A 51 -0.74 -8.98 1.00
N SER A 52 -1.83 -9.39 1.66
CA SER A 52 -2.46 -10.69 1.41
C SER A 52 -3.67 -10.57 0.50
N ASP A 53 -3.97 -11.64 -0.23
CA ASP A 53 -5.20 -11.75 -1.04
C ASP A 53 -6.46 -11.54 -0.19
N TYR A 54 -6.41 -11.95 1.09
CA TYR A 54 -7.50 -11.73 2.04
C TYR A 54 -7.72 -10.23 2.34
N ILE A 55 -6.66 -9.44 2.48
CA ILE A 55 -6.75 -7.98 2.67
C ILE A 55 -7.28 -7.31 1.42
N ILE A 56 -6.80 -7.71 0.24
CA ILE A 56 -7.31 -7.21 -1.05
C ILE A 56 -8.81 -7.49 -1.16
N HIS A 57 -9.24 -8.70 -0.84
CA HIS A 57 -10.65 -9.09 -0.88
C HIS A 57 -11.51 -8.28 0.11
N GLN A 58 -11.03 -8.05 1.33
CA GLN A 58 -11.72 -7.18 2.31
C GLN A 58 -11.85 -5.74 1.79
N LEU A 59 -10.83 -5.17 1.16
CA LEU A 59 -10.91 -3.85 0.56
C LEU A 59 -11.99 -3.80 -0.53
N PHE A 60 -12.04 -4.79 -1.41
CA PHE A 60 -13.07 -4.86 -2.46
C PHE A 60 -14.48 -5.05 -1.90
N GLN A 61 -14.64 -5.81 -0.82
CA GLN A 61 -15.94 -5.96 -0.16
C GLN A 61 -16.37 -4.69 0.58
N SER A 62 -15.42 -4.03 1.25
CA SER A 62 -15.66 -2.75 1.93
C SER A 62 -15.97 -1.61 0.94
N GLN A 63 -15.52 -1.71 -0.32
CA GLN A 63 -15.69 -0.68 -1.36
C GLN A 63 -16.83 -0.89 -2.39
N LYS A 64 -17.70 -1.90 -2.24
CA LYS A 64 -18.92 -2.02 -3.09
C LYS A 64 -20.03 -1.05 -2.61
N PRO A 65 -20.82 -0.42 -3.51
CA PRO A 65 -20.50 0.92 -4.01
C PRO A 65 -21.55 2.00 -3.69
N ARG A 66 -21.10 3.23 -3.43
CA ARG A 66 -21.52 4.37 -4.28
C ARG A 66 -20.46 4.49 -5.37
N THR A 67 -20.85 4.38 -6.64
CA THR A 67 -20.07 4.71 -7.87
C THR A 67 -19.37 3.56 -8.62
N LYS A 68 -19.59 3.53 -9.95
CA LYS A 68 -19.12 2.57 -10.96
C LYS A 68 -17.59 2.58 -11.11
N PHE A 69 -16.97 1.40 -11.07
CA PHE A 69 -15.55 1.21 -11.41
C PHE A 69 -15.35 1.20 -12.93
N ILE A 70 -14.48 2.07 -13.44
CA ILE A 70 -13.95 2.03 -14.80
C ILE A 70 -12.67 1.18 -14.74
N SER A 71 -12.63 0.08 -15.48
CA SER A 71 -11.52 -0.87 -15.46
C SER A 71 -10.26 -0.27 -16.09
N GLY A 72 -9.14 -0.27 -15.36
CA GLY A 72 -7.89 0.23 -15.91
C GLY A 72 -6.67 0.06 -15.00
N PHE A 73 -6.48 -1.09 -14.36
CA PHE A 73 -5.17 -1.43 -13.77
C PHE A 73 -4.90 -2.93 -13.96
N ASN A 74 -3.98 -3.23 -14.88
CA ASN A 74 -3.54 -4.58 -15.20
C ASN A 74 -2.24 -4.84 -14.42
N LEU A 75 -2.33 -5.59 -13.31
CA LEU A 75 -1.15 -6.09 -12.60
C LEU A 75 -0.94 -7.54 -13.05
N ARG A 76 0.04 -7.77 -13.94
CA ARG A 76 0.51 -9.12 -14.28
C ARG A 76 1.53 -9.54 -13.23
N ILE A 77 1.21 -10.63 -12.51
CA ILE A 77 2.15 -11.49 -11.80
C ILE A 77 3.01 -12.29 -12.78
#